data_AF-A0A8H7CF64-F1
#
_entry.id   AF-A0A8H7CF64-F1
#
_cell.length_a   1.000
_cell.length_b   1.000
_cell.length_c   1.000
_cell.angle_alpha   90.00
_cell.angle_beta   90.00
_cell.angle_gamma   90.00
#
_symmetry.space_group_name_H-M   'P 1'
#
loop_
_entity.id
_entity.type
_entity.pdbx_description
1 polymer ?
#
loop_
_entity_poly.entity_id
_entity_poly.type
_entity_poly.pdbx_seq_one_letter_code
_entity_poly.pdbx_strand_id
1 'polypeptide(L)'
;MLPPRPPPPFSPPPVPNVQSHNGCINNELSMEVKRLKAKCRHLNEALLTRKSPNLELQFLFVDILYLQFIEECNIQGINSLGAVVFWLNPPHEATNEGRHHTQASGEINQLIAVDRTTKQRTNGSPQLHKLEGEKFDGLDSNPGPQATLVPVLLSADACTTPELKKAKSALQSFITRTFRSVCGVSNKESWPDPADQRFNEITNQEYVSPVFAADVKDIRNQRVFIAVADQALNDLKDPRNHPKAVRTVNATWDHDLIHELAENSFNNLKRDWKKQNNPEAHEKGEIKKRASRRLYRRKTKLSQIKKVVEEFCATHGLNPTVIFAMLFDEHMSDEASGPDSDDDTYENEAAWKRGMAKLSGVKDVTQNALAKMKFLEVITPDWRADELSDLFHALHQLYTSNLEPQEANKFIYTRVHDTGRRCHRIPAHAPYDVGISSSWLDKSRADPSNVAILHDWGKYGNPNGLDVAALKAATDRALERTASTVDVSKK
;
A
#
# COMPACT_ATOMS: atom_id res chain seq x y z
N MET A 1 7.04 -55.93 46.37
CA MET A 1 7.90 -55.07 45.53
C MET A 1 7.13 -53.80 45.23
N LEU A 2 7.60 -52.65 45.74
CA LEU A 2 6.97 -51.35 45.48
C LEU A 2 7.57 -50.74 44.21
N PRO A 3 6.78 -50.02 43.39
CA PRO A 3 7.27 -49.42 42.15
C PRO A 3 8.27 -48.29 42.42
N PRO A 4 9.24 -48.07 41.51
CA PRO A 4 10.27 -47.06 41.68
C PRO A 4 9.68 -45.64 41.60
N ARG A 5 10.22 -44.74 42.44
CA ARG A 5 9.86 -43.32 42.44
C ARG A 5 10.25 -42.65 41.11
N PRO A 6 9.43 -41.73 40.59
CA PRO A 6 9.78 -40.93 39.43
C PRO A 6 10.94 -39.97 39.75
N PRO A 7 11.78 -39.64 38.75
CA PRO A 7 12.90 -38.72 38.91
C PRO A 7 12.42 -37.27 39.11
N PRO A 8 13.22 -36.43 39.79
CA PRO A 8 12.89 -35.03 40.01
C PRO A 8 12.94 -34.23 38.70
N PRO A 9 12.15 -33.15 38.58
CA PRO A 9 12.09 -32.32 37.38
C PRO A 9 13.41 -31.56 37.16
N PHE A 10 13.84 -31.52 35.91
CA PHE A 10 15.00 -30.77 35.44
C PHE A 10 14.84 -29.27 35.73
N SER A 11 15.83 -28.68 36.41
CA SER A 11 15.95 -27.24 36.53
C SER A 11 16.48 -26.65 35.21
N PRO A 12 15.83 -25.61 34.64
CA PRO A 12 16.33 -24.96 33.44
C PRO A 12 17.64 -24.20 33.72
N PRO A 13 18.53 -24.07 32.72
CA PRO A 13 19.77 -23.32 32.86
C PRO A 13 19.51 -21.82 33.06
N PRO A 14 20.42 -21.09 33.74
CA PRO A 14 20.27 -19.67 33.98
C PRO A 14 20.26 -18.88 32.66
N VAL A 15 19.26 -18.01 32.51
CA VAL A 15 19.11 -17.09 31.38
C VAL A 15 20.20 -16.01 31.47
N PRO A 16 20.98 -15.75 30.39
CA PRO A 16 21.96 -14.69 30.39
C PRO A 16 21.29 -13.31 30.49
N ASN A 17 21.86 -12.43 31.31
CA ASN A 17 21.34 -11.11 31.61
C ASN A 17 21.44 -10.16 30.39
N VAL A 18 20.31 -9.96 29.69
CA VAL A 18 20.18 -9.14 28.46
C VAL A 18 20.27 -7.62 28.74
N GLN A 19 20.34 -7.17 30.01
CA GLN A 19 20.34 -5.74 30.33
C GLN A 19 21.65 -5.00 29.99
N SER A 20 22.75 -5.69 29.70
CA SER A 20 24.06 -5.06 29.44
C SER A 20 24.25 -4.52 28.01
N HIS A 21 23.55 -5.03 26.99
CA HIS A 21 23.76 -4.62 25.59
C HIS A 21 22.89 -3.44 25.15
N ASN A 22 21.70 -3.26 25.72
CA ASN A 22 20.81 -2.15 25.36
C ASN A 22 21.33 -0.79 25.88
N GLY A 23 22.17 -0.78 26.93
CA GLY A 23 22.78 0.45 27.46
C GLY A 23 23.82 1.07 26.53
N CYS A 24 24.61 0.26 25.81
CA CYS A 24 25.63 0.76 24.88
C CYS A 24 25.02 1.38 23.62
N ILE A 25 24.01 0.73 23.02
CA ILE A 25 23.38 1.19 21.78
C ILE A 25 22.66 2.54 21.99
N ASN A 26 22.02 2.74 23.15
CA ASN A 26 21.32 3.99 23.46
C ASN A 26 22.27 5.16 23.71
N ASN A 27 23.48 4.91 24.25
CA ASN A 27 24.49 5.94 24.45
C ASN A 27 25.14 6.38 23.13
N GLU A 28 25.35 5.45 22.20
CA GLU A 28 25.94 5.74 20.89
C GLU A 28 24.97 6.53 20.00
N LEU A 29 23.68 6.15 19.96
CA LEU A 29 22.62 6.93 19.30
C LEU A 29 22.46 8.34 19.91
N SER A 30 22.57 8.46 21.23
CA SER A 30 22.48 9.77 21.91
C SER A 30 23.63 10.71 21.52
N MET A 31 24.85 10.18 21.39
CA MET A 31 26.02 10.95 20.98
C MET A 31 25.91 11.40 19.52
N GLU A 32 25.43 10.54 18.62
CA GLU A 32 25.31 10.88 17.20
C GLU A 32 24.19 11.91 16.95
N VAL A 33 23.07 11.83 17.69
CA VAL A 33 22.03 12.87 17.68
C VAL A 33 22.57 14.21 18.19
N LYS A 34 23.40 14.23 19.25
CA LYS A 34 24.04 15.46 19.75
C LYS A 34 25.01 16.05 18.72
N ARG A 35 25.77 15.19 18.02
CA ARG A 35 26.70 15.60 16.96
C ARG A 35 25.96 16.22 15.77
N LEU A 36 24.88 15.60 15.31
CA LEU A 36 24.02 16.14 14.26
C LEU A 36 23.39 17.48 14.68
N LYS A 37 22.90 17.60 15.92
CA LYS A 37 22.41 18.89 16.47
C LYS A 37 23.46 19.99 16.47
N ALA A 38 24.71 19.69 16.81
CA ALA A 38 25.80 20.67 16.77
C ALA A 38 26.14 21.11 15.35
N LYS A 39 26.16 20.16 14.39
CA LYS A 39 26.43 20.44 12.97
C LYS A 39 25.32 21.29 12.34
N CYS A 40 24.04 20.99 12.63
CA CYS A 40 22.90 21.80 12.20
C CYS A 40 22.96 23.23 12.75
N ARG A 41 23.34 23.42 14.03
CA ARG A 41 23.54 24.76 14.60
C ARG A 41 24.64 25.53 13.87
N HIS A 42 25.77 24.89 13.62
CA HIS A 42 26.88 25.53 12.91
C HIS A 42 26.53 25.92 11.46
N LEU A 43 25.78 25.06 10.75
CA LEU A 43 25.29 25.37 9.41
C LEU A 43 24.28 26.53 9.41
N ASN A 44 23.40 26.59 10.41
CA ASN A 44 22.44 27.68 10.56
C ASN A 44 23.14 29.02 10.90
N GLU A 45 24.16 29.00 11.75
CA GLU A 45 25.00 30.16 12.05
C GLU A 45 25.81 30.61 10.82
N ALA A 46 26.32 29.68 10.02
CA ALA A 46 27.00 29.98 8.75
C ALA A 46 26.06 30.61 7.71
N LEU A 47 24.79 30.18 7.67
CA LEU A 47 23.72 30.79 6.87
C LEU A 47 23.41 32.22 7.32
N LEU A 48 23.28 32.45 8.63
CA LEU A 48 22.95 33.76 9.19
C LEU A 48 24.09 34.78 9.08
N THR A 49 25.35 34.33 9.03
CA THR A 49 26.52 35.21 8.94
C THR A 49 26.89 35.61 7.51
N ARG A 50 26.45 34.86 6.49
CA ARG A 50 26.66 35.23 5.08
C ARG A 50 25.59 36.20 4.60
N LYS A 51 25.87 37.50 4.71
CA LYS A 51 25.14 38.57 4.00
C LYS A 51 25.37 38.49 2.48
N SER A 52 24.85 37.46 1.82
CA SER A 52 24.74 37.46 0.36
C SER A 52 23.48 38.25 -0.03
N PRO A 53 23.58 39.29 -0.87
CA PRO A 53 22.42 40.06 -1.32
C PRO A 53 21.56 39.30 -2.35
N ASN A 54 21.99 38.11 -2.78
CA ASN A 54 21.27 37.33 -3.78
C ASN A 54 20.49 36.17 -3.12
N LEU A 55 19.16 36.30 -3.08
CA LEU A 55 18.24 35.29 -2.52
C LEU A 55 18.33 33.94 -3.25
N GLU A 56 18.58 33.92 -4.56
CA GLU A 56 18.65 32.66 -5.33
C GLU A 56 19.83 31.79 -4.89
N LEU A 57 20.96 32.42 -4.56
CA LEU A 57 22.13 31.70 -4.02
C LEU A 57 21.89 31.20 -2.59
N GLN A 58 21.03 31.85 -1.81
CA GLN A 58 20.65 31.36 -0.49
C GLN A 58 19.76 30.12 -0.59
N PHE A 59 18.78 30.11 -1.52
CA PHE A 59 17.93 28.95 -1.76
C PHE A 59 18.72 27.75 -2.30
N LEU A 60 19.60 27.97 -3.29
CA LEU A 60 20.45 26.91 -3.82
C LEU A 60 21.35 26.29 -2.73
N PHE A 61 21.85 27.11 -1.80
CA PHE A 61 22.68 26.64 -0.70
C PHE A 61 21.88 25.84 0.33
N VAL A 62 20.64 26.23 0.62
CA VAL A 62 19.71 25.46 1.47
C VAL A 62 19.38 24.10 0.85
N ASP A 63 19.14 24.06 -0.46
CA ASP A 63 18.86 22.82 -1.18
C ASP A 63 20.06 21.85 -1.16
N ILE A 64 21.28 22.36 -1.34
CA ILE A 64 22.51 21.56 -1.26
C ILE A 64 22.69 20.97 0.15
N LEU A 65 22.49 21.77 1.20
CA LEU A 65 22.60 21.30 2.58
C LEU A 65 21.50 20.29 2.94
N TYR A 66 20.29 20.48 2.42
CA TYR A 66 19.18 19.55 2.61
C TYR A 66 19.44 18.19 1.93
N LEU A 67 19.97 18.20 0.71
CA LEU A 67 20.34 16.97 0.00
C LEU A 67 21.47 16.22 0.71
N GLN A 68 22.50 16.93 1.18
CA GLN A 68 23.60 16.35 1.94
C GLN A 68 23.12 15.74 3.28
N PHE A 69 22.16 16.38 3.94
CA PHE A 69 21.53 15.87 5.16
C PHE A 69 20.71 14.59 4.91
N ILE A 70 19.95 14.52 3.82
CA ILE A 70 19.20 13.32 3.42
C ILE A 70 20.14 12.16 3.11
N GLU A 71 21.23 12.43 2.40
CA GLU A 71 22.22 11.40 2.04
C GLU A 71 22.89 10.82 3.29
N GLU A 72 23.29 11.68 4.25
CA GLU A 72 23.85 11.25 5.53
C GLU A 72 22.82 10.43 6.36
N CYS A 73 21.54 10.85 6.41
CA CYS A 73 20.49 10.09 7.09
C CYS A 73 20.27 8.70 6.46
N ASN A 74 20.32 8.59 5.13
CA ASN A 74 20.18 7.33 4.41
C ASN A 74 21.38 6.39 4.65
N ILE A 75 22.60 6.91 4.67
CA ILE A 75 23.81 6.14 4.97
C ILE A 75 23.74 5.54 6.39
N GLN A 76 23.16 6.28 7.33
CA GLN A 76 23.03 5.85 8.73
C GLN A 76 21.75 5.06 9.04
N GLY A 77 20.90 4.78 8.05
CA GLY A 77 19.65 4.03 8.24
C GLY A 77 18.58 4.75 9.07
N ILE A 78 18.69 6.08 9.20
CA ILE A 78 17.74 6.92 9.94
C ILE A 78 16.54 7.22 9.04
N ASN A 79 15.33 7.08 9.58
CA ASN A 79 14.10 7.41 8.85
C ASN A 79 14.07 8.90 8.49
N SER A 80 14.27 9.21 7.21
CA SER A 80 14.41 10.56 6.65
C SER A 80 13.20 11.45 6.92
N LEU A 81 11.99 10.90 7.06
CA LEU A 81 10.79 11.67 7.39
C LEU A 81 10.81 12.27 8.81
N GLY A 82 11.34 11.54 9.79
CA GLY A 82 11.47 12.06 11.16
C GLY A 82 12.54 13.15 11.26
N ALA A 83 13.63 13.00 10.50
CA ALA A 83 14.72 13.95 10.43
C ALA A 83 14.31 15.26 9.72
N VAL A 84 13.49 15.18 8.67
CA VAL A 84 12.97 16.35 7.92
C VAL A 84 11.96 17.15 8.76
N VAL A 85 11.04 16.47 9.45
CA VAL A 85 10.10 17.15 10.38
C VAL A 85 10.84 17.85 11.51
N PHE A 86 11.93 17.25 12.00
CA PHE A 86 12.80 17.84 13.03
C PHE A 86 13.64 19.03 12.50
N TRP A 87 14.10 18.98 11.24
CA TRP A 87 14.84 20.09 10.60
C TRP A 87 13.94 21.31 10.34
N LEU A 88 12.69 21.07 9.94
CA LEU A 88 11.71 22.13 9.68
C LEU A 88 11.10 22.73 10.97
N ASN A 89 11.13 22.00 12.08
CA ASN A 89 10.60 22.44 13.38
C ASN A 89 11.56 22.08 14.53
N PRO A 90 12.71 22.77 14.67
CA PRO A 90 13.55 22.57 15.84
C PRO A 90 12.78 23.02 17.10
N PRO A 91 12.77 22.21 18.18
CA PRO A 91 12.10 22.61 19.42
C PRO A 91 12.79 23.85 19.99
N HIS A 92 12.02 24.92 20.18
CA HIS A 92 12.46 26.11 20.92
C HIS A 92 12.64 25.74 22.40
N GLU A 93 13.86 25.88 22.93
CA GLU A 93 14.04 26.01 24.37
C GLU A 93 13.38 27.32 24.82
N ALA A 94 12.56 27.21 25.86
CA ALA A 94 11.76 28.30 26.38
C ALA A 94 12.65 29.41 26.96
N THR A 95 12.87 30.46 26.19
CA THR A 95 13.17 31.79 26.74
C THR A 95 11.93 32.66 26.63
N ASN A 96 11.48 33.13 27.78
CA ASN A 96 10.40 34.09 27.95
C ASN A 96 10.71 35.36 27.14
N GLU A 97 10.00 35.57 26.03
CA GLU A 97 9.59 36.91 25.57
C GLU A 97 8.54 36.75 24.47
N GLY A 98 7.42 37.45 24.66
CA GLY A 98 6.18 37.22 23.94
C GLY A 98 5.93 38.14 22.73
N ARG A 99 4.88 37.75 22.01
CA ARG A 99 4.08 38.53 21.04
C ARG A 99 4.84 39.09 19.84
N HIS A 100 4.68 38.43 18.68
CA HIS A 100 4.24 39.00 17.39
C HIS A 100 4.41 37.96 16.28
N HIS A 101 3.57 36.92 16.20
CA HIS A 101 3.49 36.09 14.98
C HIS A 101 2.14 35.37 14.88
N THR A 102 1.13 36.06 14.35
CA THR A 102 -0.14 35.44 13.93
C THR A 102 -0.50 35.75 12.48
N GLN A 103 0.39 36.37 11.71
CA GLN A 103 0.12 36.79 10.33
C GLN A 103 0.89 35.97 9.26
N ALA A 104 1.99 35.30 9.62
CA ALA A 104 2.83 34.55 8.68
C ALA A 104 2.29 33.14 8.33
N SER A 105 1.47 32.54 9.19
CA SER A 105 0.91 31.18 8.93
C SER A 105 -0.28 31.17 7.96
N GLY A 106 -0.85 32.33 7.65
CA GLY A 106 -1.95 32.47 6.68
C GLY A 106 -1.48 32.45 5.22
N GLU A 107 -0.32 33.04 4.93
CA GLU A 107 0.19 33.19 3.56
C GLU A 107 0.81 31.90 3.00
N ILE A 108 1.44 31.08 3.85
CA ILE A 108 2.05 29.80 3.44
C ILE A 108 0.97 28.78 3.03
N ASN A 109 -0.19 28.80 3.66
CA ASN A 109 -1.30 27.90 3.32
C ASN A 109 -2.03 28.31 2.02
N GLN A 110 -2.00 29.59 1.64
CA GLN A 110 -2.55 30.05 0.35
C GLN A 110 -1.62 29.71 -0.82
N LEU A 111 -0.29 29.74 -0.63
CA LEU A 111 0.68 29.36 -1.66
C LEU A 111 0.67 27.85 -1.98
N ILE A 112 0.41 26.99 -1.00
CA ILE A 112 0.26 25.54 -1.20
C ILE A 112 -1.02 25.18 -1.98
N ALA A 113 -2.06 26.03 -1.92
CA ALA A 113 -3.31 25.82 -2.66
C ALA A 113 -3.18 26.16 -4.16
N VAL A 114 -2.37 27.17 -4.52
CA VAL A 114 -2.19 27.61 -5.91
C VAL A 114 -1.34 26.63 -6.74
N ASP A 115 -0.35 25.95 -6.14
CA ASP A 115 0.47 24.94 -6.86
C ASP A 115 -0.31 23.64 -7.15
N ARG A 116 -1.38 23.35 -6.39
CA ARG A 116 -2.24 22.17 -6.62
C ARG A 116 -3.23 22.36 -7.77
N THR A 117 -3.66 23.59 -8.07
CA THR A 117 -4.56 23.86 -9.20
C THR A 117 -3.87 23.76 -10.56
N THR A 118 -2.56 23.94 -10.63
CA THR A 118 -1.81 23.92 -11.90
C THR A 118 -1.48 22.50 -12.37
N LYS A 119 -1.48 21.50 -11.48
CA LYS A 119 -1.19 20.09 -11.81
C LYS A 119 -2.40 19.19 -12.11
N GLN A 120 -3.63 19.72 -12.08
CA GLN A 120 -4.85 18.95 -12.39
C GLN A 120 -5.40 19.13 -13.83
N ARG A 121 -4.76 19.92 -14.70
CA ARG A 121 -5.08 19.96 -16.13
C ARG A 121 -4.05 19.14 -16.92
N THR A 122 -4.30 17.84 -17.04
CA THR A 122 -3.88 16.93 -18.15
C THR A 122 -4.00 15.47 -17.69
N ASN A 123 -5.24 15.01 -17.51
CA ASN A 123 -5.54 13.57 -17.48
C ASN A 123 -6.88 13.35 -18.19
N GLY A 124 -6.85 13.51 -19.51
CA GLY A 124 -7.90 12.99 -20.38
C GLY A 124 -7.64 11.50 -20.62
N SER A 125 -8.49 10.65 -20.05
CA SER A 125 -8.52 9.22 -20.38
C SER A 125 -8.95 9.02 -21.84
N PRO A 126 -8.31 8.14 -22.62
CA PRO A 126 -8.76 7.83 -23.96
C PRO A 126 -10.06 7.02 -23.91
N GLN A 127 -11.09 7.51 -24.60
CA GLN A 127 -12.32 6.78 -24.86
C GLN A 127 -12.02 5.57 -25.75
N LEU A 128 -12.27 4.37 -25.22
CA LEU A 128 -12.30 3.13 -25.97
C LEU A 128 -13.70 3.00 -26.57
N HIS A 129 -13.88 3.48 -27.80
CA HIS A 129 -15.06 3.17 -28.60
C HIS A 129 -15.01 1.68 -28.99
N LYS A 130 -15.99 0.94 -28.49
CA LYS A 130 -16.31 -0.43 -28.89
C LYS A 130 -17.19 -0.31 -30.14
N LEU A 131 -16.62 -0.48 -31.32
CA LEU A 131 -17.39 -0.63 -32.56
C LEU A 131 -17.78 -2.10 -32.70
N GLU A 132 -19.09 -2.33 -32.73
CA GLU A 132 -19.71 -3.59 -33.09
C GLU A 132 -19.58 -3.84 -34.60
N GLY A 133 -19.62 -5.12 -34.96
CA GLY A 133 -19.12 -5.62 -36.24
C GLY A 133 -20.02 -5.32 -37.43
N GLU A 134 -19.41 -4.79 -38.48
CA GLU A 134 -19.90 -4.90 -39.85
C GLU A 134 -19.17 -6.04 -40.57
N LYS A 135 -19.95 -6.96 -41.14
CA LYS A 135 -19.47 -7.93 -42.12
C LYS A 135 -19.12 -7.18 -43.39
N PHE A 136 -17.84 -7.20 -43.78
CA PHE A 136 -17.40 -6.74 -45.09
C PHE A 136 -17.01 -7.95 -45.93
N ASP A 137 -17.90 -8.31 -46.85
CA ASP A 137 -17.65 -9.31 -47.88
C ASP A 137 -16.79 -8.68 -48.99
N GLY A 138 -15.68 -9.35 -49.30
CA GLY A 138 -14.95 -9.38 -50.57
C GLY A 138 -14.65 -8.07 -51.28
N LEU A 139 -13.37 -7.66 -51.31
CA LEU A 139 -12.77 -6.93 -52.42
C LEU A 139 -11.22 -7.07 -52.42
N ASP A 140 -10.72 -7.48 -53.58
CA ASP A 140 -9.35 -7.48 -54.12
C ASP A 140 -8.13 -7.27 -53.21
N SER A 141 -7.36 -8.36 -53.05
CA SER A 141 -6.01 -8.34 -52.47
C SER A 141 -4.96 -7.94 -53.51
N ASN A 142 -4.70 -6.65 -53.64
CA ASN A 142 -3.45 -6.16 -54.19
C ASN A 142 -2.55 -5.77 -53.01
N PRO A 143 -1.43 -6.48 -52.72
CA PRO A 143 -0.58 -6.15 -51.59
C PRO A 143 0.12 -4.82 -51.88
N GLY A 144 -0.44 -3.73 -51.34
CA GLY A 144 0.24 -2.44 -51.31
C GLY A 144 1.63 -2.58 -50.69
N PRO A 145 2.60 -1.75 -51.10
CA PRO A 145 3.98 -1.87 -50.65
C PRO A 145 4.02 -1.82 -49.11
N GLN A 146 4.38 -2.94 -48.48
CA GLN A 146 4.58 -2.98 -47.04
C GLN A 146 5.65 -1.96 -46.70
N ALA A 147 5.27 -0.90 -45.99
CA ALA A 147 6.22 0.08 -45.50
C ALA A 147 7.26 -0.68 -44.66
N THR A 148 8.51 -0.69 -45.14
CA THR A 148 9.63 -1.33 -44.46
C THR A 148 9.85 -0.62 -43.14
N LEU A 149 9.27 -1.16 -42.06
CA LEU A 149 9.41 -0.60 -40.72
C LEU A 149 10.88 -0.68 -40.33
N VAL A 150 11.54 0.48 -40.22
CA VAL A 150 12.93 0.57 -39.78
C VAL A 150 13.03 -0.03 -38.37
N PRO A 151 13.93 -0.98 -38.13
CA PRO A 151 14.09 -1.59 -36.82
C PRO A 151 14.49 -0.53 -35.78
N VAL A 152 13.81 -0.51 -34.64
CA VAL A 152 14.09 0.44 -33.55
C VAL A 152 14.93 -0.27 -32.49
N LEU A 153 16.16 0.18 -32.29
CA LEU A 153 17.04 -0.35 -31.24
C LEU A 153 16.47 0.01 -29.87
N LEU A 154 16.16 -1.00 -29.06
CA LEU A 154 15.90 -0.81 -27.64
C LEU A 154 17.24 -0.47 -26.97
N SER A 155 17.26 0.62 -26.23
CA SER A 155 18.40 0.95 -25.36
C SER A 155 17.95 1.10 -23.91
N ALA A 156 18.92 1.12 -23.00
CA ALA A 156 18.72 1.35 -21.58
C ALA A 156 17.89 2.62 -21.32
N ASP A 157 18.29 3.72 -21.96
CA ASP A 157 17.87 5.08 -21.60
C ASP A 157 16.85 5.70 -22.58
N ALA A 158 16.66 5.14 -23.78
CA ALA A 158 15.90 5.81 -24.85
C ALA A 158 14.45 5.29 -25.05
N CYS A 159 13.89 4.50 -24.14
CA CYS A 159 12.48 4.06 -24.23
C CYS A 159 11.52 5.21 -23.88
N THR A 160 11.37 6.17 -24.78
CA THR A 160 10.52 7.36 -24.60
C THR A 160 9.03 7.05 -24.82
N THR A 161 8.70 6.16 -25.76
CA THR A 161 7.30 5.84 -26.09
C THR A 161 6.70 4.76 -25.18
N PRO A 162 5.39 4.81 -24.88
CA PRO A 162 4.70 3.77 -24.12
C PRO A 162 4.84 2.37 -24.71
N GLU A 163 4.89 2.26 -26.04
CA GLU A 163 5.01 1.00 -26.77
C GLU A 163 6.40 0.38 -26.58
N LEU A 164 7.47 1.19 -26.66
CA LEU A 164 8.84 0.73 -26.42
C LEU A 164 9.04 0.32 -24.95
N LYS A 165 8.45 1.06 -24.00
CA LYS A 165 8.44 0.65 -22.58
C LYS A 165 7.75 -0.70 -22.39
N LYS A 166 6.63 -0.93 -23.07
CA LYS A 166 5.91 -2.21 -23.05
C LYS A 166 6.74 -3.34 -23.68
N ALA A 167 7.45 -3.06 -24.78
CA ALA A 167 8.38 -4.01 -25.42
C ALA A 167 9.54 -4.37 -24.49
N LYS A 168 10.23 -3.38 -23.89
CA LYS A 168 11.30 -3.59 -22.90
C LYS A 168 10.83 -4.41 -21.71
N SER A 169 9.65 -4.10 -21.15
CA SER A 169 9.05 -4.88 -20.05
C SER A 169 8.73 -6.34 -20.43
N ALA A 170 8.25 -6.56 -21.66
CA ALA A 170 8.00 -7.90 -22.18
C ALA A 170 9.32 -8.68 -22.38
N LEU A 171 10.37 -8.02 -22.87
CA LEU A 171 11.70 -8.59 -23.00
C LEU A 171 12.31 -8.92 -21.63
N GLN A 172 12.25 -7.99 -20.67
CA GLN A 172 12.68 -8.22 -19.28
C GLN A 172 11.97 -9.44 -18.65
N SER A 173 10.66 -9.59 -18.89
CA SER A 173 9.88 -10.74 -18.42
C SER A 173 10.32 -12.05 -19.08
N PHE A 174 10.70 -12.00 -20.37
CA PHE A 174 11.31 -13.13 -21.07
C PHE A 174 12.64 -13.51 -20.44
N ILE A 175 13.55 -12.54 -20.25
CA ILE A 175 14.86 -12.75 -19.61
C ILE A 175 14.73 -13.30 -18.19
N THR A 176 13.78 -12.81 -17.40
CA THR A 176 13.55 -13.34 -16.04
C THR A 176 13.16 -14.83 -16.05
N ARG A 177 12.41 -15.29 -17.06
CA ARG A 177 12.07 -16.71 -17.22
C ARG A 177 13.28 -17.52 -17.68
N THR A 178 14.05 -17.00 -18.63
CA THR A 178 15.30 -17.63 -19.06
C THR A 178 16.28 -17.74 -17.89
N PHE A 179 16.37 -16.71 -17.04
CA PHE A 179 17.19 -16.71 -15.83
C PHE A 179 16.88 -17.91 -14.94
N ARG A 180 15.60 -18.10 -14.63
CA ARG A 180 15.12 -19.25 -13.85
C ARG A 180 15.43 -20.59 -14.53
N SER A 181 15.18 -20.68 -15.84
CA SER A 181 15.46 -21.89 -16.64
C SER A 181 16.94 -22.28 -16.64
N VAL A 182 17.83 -21.31 -16.86
CA VAL A 182 19.29 -21.50 -16.84
C VAL A 182 19.77 -21.93 -15.44
N CYS A 183 19.10 -21.45 -14.39
CA CYS A 183 19.36 -21.87 -13.02
C CYS A 183 18.64 -23.17 -12.62
N GLY A 184 17.93 -23.85 -13.53
CA GLY A 184 17.19 -25.07 -13.21
C GLY A 184 16.08 -24.88 -12.16
N VAL A 185 15.46 -23.69 -12.11
CA VAL A 185 14.36 -23.38 -11.18
C VAL A 185 13.10 -23.11 -11.99
N SER A 186 11.97 -23.71 -11.62
CA SER A 186 10.71 -23.41 -12.31
C SER A 186 10.14 -22.03 -11.90
N ASN A 187 9.20 -21.48 -12.68
CA ASN A 187 8.65 -20.14 -12.41
C ASN A 187 7.91 -20.00 -11.05
N LYS A 188 7.45 -21.11 -10.47
CA LYS A 188 6.67 -21.13 -9.22
C LYS A 188 7.46 -21.68 -8.02
N GLU A 189 8.66 -22.19 -8.27
CA GLU A 189 9.47 -22.83 -7.25
C GLU A 189 10.29 -21.80 -6.47
N SER A 190 10.49 -22.11 -5.19
CA SER A 190 11.39 -21.37 -4.31
C SER A 190 12.81 -21.45 -4.82
N TRP A 191 13.61 -20.42 -4.55
CA TRP A 191 15.03 -20.50 -4.87
C TRP A 191 15.69 -21.51 -3.92
N PRO A 192 16.48 -22.47 -4.45
CA PRO A 192 17.18 -23.44 -3.62
C PRO A 192 18.32 -22.78 -2.84
N ASP A 193 18.87 -23.51 -1.88
CA ASP A 193 20.07 -23.07 -1.19
C ASP A 193 21.23 -22.97 -2.20
N PRO A 194 22.02 -21.87 -2.21
CA PRO A 194 23.21 -21.78 -3.05
C PRO A 194 24.23 -22.90 -2.84
N ALA A 195 24.20 -23.59 -1.70
CA ALA A 195 25.05 -24.76 -1.42
C ALA A 195 24.57 -26.05 -2.12
N ASP A 196 23.31 -26.10 -2.57
CA ASP A 196 22.74 -27.29 -3.21
C ASP A 196 23.20 -27.38 -4.67
N GLN A 197 24.04 -28.39 -4.96
CA GLN A 197 24.42 -28.73 -6.33
C GLN A 197 23.24 -29.37 -7.05
N ARG A 198 22.92 -28.85 -8.24
CA ARG A 198 21.80 -29.32 -9.05
C ARG A 198 22.28 -29.59 -10.46
N PHE A 199 21.85 -30.71 -11.04
CA PHE A 199 22.27 -31.15 -12.36
C PHE A 199 21.06 -31.24 -13.29
N ASN A 200 21.26 -30.88 -14.55
CA ASN A 200 20.26 -31.06 -15.59
C ASN A 200 20.17 -32.55 -15.96
N GLU A 201 18.99 -33.16 -15.82
CA GLU A 201 18.79 -34.60 -16.07
C GLU A 201 19.15 -35.03 -17.50
N ILE A 202 19.01 -34.13 -18.48
CA ILE A 202 19.22 -34.43 -19.90
C ILE A 202 20.70 -34.28 -20.26
N THR A 203 21.33 -33.19 -19.83
CA THR A 203 22.71 -32.87 -20.24
C THR A 203 23.76 -33.35 -19.24
N ASN A 204 23.34 -33.75 -18.03
CA ASN A 204 24.20 -34.07 -16.88
C ASN A 204 25.18 -32.93 -16.52
N GLN A 205 24.84 -31.69 -16.90
CA GLN A 205 25.63 -30.49 -16.56
C GLN A 205 25.08 -29.86 -15.29
N GLU A 206 25.98 -29.33 -14.46
CA GLU A 206 25.61 -28.56 -13.27
C GLU A 206 24.91 -27.26 -13.66
N TYR A 207 23.76 -26.97 -13.04
CA TYR A 207 23.09 -25.70 -13.20
C TYR A 207 23.90 -24.59 -12.54
N VAL A 208 24.02 -23.45 -13.21
CA VAL A 208 24.60 -22.25 -12.60
C VAL A 208 23.63 -21.69 -11.54
N SER A 209 24.12 -21.43 -10.34
CA SER A 209 23.29 -20.92 -9.24
C SER A 209 23.72 -19.52 -8.82
N PRO A 210 22.78 -18.55 -8.72
CA PRO A 210 23.11 -17.20 -8.28
C PRO A 210 23.39 -17.17 -6.78
N VAL A 211 24.37 -16.36 -6.38
CA VAL A 211 24.69 -16.08 -4.98
C VAL A 211 23.99 -14.78 -4.58
N PHE A 212 22.72 -14.89 -4.17
CA PHE A 212 21.90 -13.73 -3.82
C PHE A 212 22.41 -12.93 -2.62
N ALA A 213 23.24 -13.52 -1.75
CA ALA A 213 23.91 -12.79 -0.68
C ALA A 213 24.93 -11.77 -1.22
N ALA A 214 25.59 -12.09 -2.33
CA ALA A 214 26.59 -11.25 -2.97
C ALA A 214 25.97 -10.17 -3.89
N ASP A 215 26.76 -9.21 -4.34
CA ASP A 215 26.32 -8.15 -5.24
C ASP A 215 26.29 -8.61 -6.70
N VAL A 216 25.92 -7.69 -7.61
CA VAL A 216 25.93 -7.97 -9.05
C VAL A 216 27.35 -8.15 -9.61
N LYS A 217 28.38 -7.61 -8.95
CA LYS A 217 29.77 -7.65 -9.43
C LYS A 217 30.50 -8.94 -9.06
N ASP A 218 29.93 -9.75 -8.17
CA ASP A 218 30.47 -11.07 -7.82
C ASP A 218 30.67 -11.92 -9.09
N ILE A 219 31.88 -12.45 -9.24
CA ILE A 219 32.29 -13.22 -10.42
C ILE A 219 31.38 -14.42 -10.70
N ARG A 220 30.79 -15.03 -9.66
CA ARG A 220 29.85 -16.15 -9.80
C ARG A 220 28.53 -15.67 -10.39
N ASN A 221 28.04 -14.51 -9.95
CA ASN A 221 26.81 -13.91 -10.50
C ASN A 221 27.02 -13.44 -11.94
N GLN A 222 28.20 -12.87 -12.25
CA GLN A 222 28.56 -12.50 -13.63
C GLN A 222 28.52 -13.70 -14.59
N ARG A 223 29.01 -14.87 -14.17
CA ARG A 223 28.88 -16.11 -14.96
C ARG A 223 27.43 -16.50 -15.22
N VAL A 224 26.54 -16.30 -14.24
CA VAL A 224 25.09 -16.52 -14.44
C VAL A 224 24.54 -15.53 -15.47
N PHE A 225 24.89 -14.25 -15.38
CA PHE A 225 24.35 -13.22 -16.28
C PHE A 225 24.76 -13.46 -17.74
N ILE A 226 26.02 -13.84 -17.97
CA ILE A 226 26.52 -14.23 -19.29
C ILE A 226 25.75 -15.45 -19.82
N ALA A 227 25.62 -16.51 -19.02
CA ALA A 227 24.89 -17.72 -19.42
C ALA A 227 23.42 -17.43 -19.75
N VAL A 228 22.78 -16.54 -18.97
CA VAL A 228 21.40 -16.10 -19.21
C VAL A 228 21.28 -15.28 -20.48
N ALA A 229 22.21 -14.36 -20.73
CA ALA A 229 22.22 -13.54 -21.92
C ALA A 229 22.43 -14.36 -23.19
N ASP A 230 23.40 -15.29 -23.17
CA ASP A 230 23.69 -16.17 -24.30
C ASP A 230 22.51 -17.10 -24.61
N GLN A 231 21.91 -17.71 -23.58
CA GLN A 231 20.72 -18.54 -23.76
C GLN A 231 19.55 -17.73 -24.33
N ALA A 232 19.30 -16.53 -23.77
CA ALA A 232 18.22 -15.68 -24.23
C ALA A 232 18.41 -15.24 -25.68
N LEU A 233 19.63 -14.84 -26.07
CA LEU A 233 19.93 -14.48 -27.45
C LEU A 233 19.75 -15.65 -28.40
N ASN A 234 20.18 -16.86 -28.00
CA ASN A 234 19.96 -18.07 -28.79
C ASN A 234 18.47 -18.36 -28.98
N ASP A 235 17.66 -18.26 -27.92
CA ASP A 235 16.22 -18.46 -28.00
C ASP A 235 15.55 -17.40 -28.89
N LEU A 236 16.04 -16.16 -28.81
CA LEU A 236 15.54 -15.01 -29.57
C LEU A 236 16.01 -14.98 -31.03
N LYS A 237 16.88 -15.90 -31.48
CA LYS A 237 17.18 -16.09 -32.92
C LYS A 237 15.94 -16.56 -33.69
N ASP A 238 15.02 -17.28 -33.05
CA ASP A 238 13.75 -17.67 -33.65
C ASP A 238 12.69 -16.56 -33.44
N PRO A 239 12.19 -15.91 -34.52
CA PRO A 239 11.16 -14.88 -34.43
C PRO A 239 9.86 -15.34 -33.75
N ARG A 240 9.60 -16.65 -33.69
CA ARG A 240 8.43 -17.22 -33.00
C ARG A 240 8.52 -17.03 -31.48
N ASN A 241 9.73 -17.00 -30.94
CA ASN A 241 9.99 -16.84 -29.50
C ASN A 241 9.96 -15.37 -29.04
N HIS A 242 9.94 -14.42 -29.98
CA HIS A 242 9.90 -13.00 -29.64
C HIS A 242 8.62 -12.64 -28.88
N PRO A 243 8.72 -11.89 -27.76
CA PRO A 243 7.54 -11.41 -27.06
C PRO A 243 6.63 -10.60 -28.00
N LYS A 244 5.29 -10.78 -27.89
CA LYS A 244 4.32 -10.12 -28.78
C LYS A 244 4.54 -8.60 -28.87
N ALA A 245 4.78 -7.95 -27.73
CA ALA A 245 5.01 -6.50 -27.68
C ALA A 245 6.28 -6.06 -28.42
N VAL A 246 7.34 -6.89 -28.42
CA VAL A 246 8.59 -6.63 -29.12
C VAL A 246 8.41 -6.77 -30.64
N ARG A 247 7.68 -7.81 -31.08
CA ARG A 247 7.34 -8.00 -32.50
C ARG A 247 6.53 -6.85 -33.08
N THR A 248 5.55 -6.34 -32.32
CA THR A 248 4.65 -5.27 -32.80
C THR A 248 5.39 -3.99 -33.17
N VAL A 249 6.45 -3.65 -32.45
CA VAL A 249 7.22 -2.41 -32.69
C VAL A 249 8.47 -2.63 -33.57
N ASN A 250 8.69 -3.87 -34.06
CA ASN A 250 9.91 -4.28 -34.76
C ASN A 250 11.19 -3.85 -34.01
N ALA A 251 11.19 -4.04 -32.69
CA ALA A 251 12.29 -3.64 -31.84
C ALA A 251 13.48 -4.60 -32.00
N THR A 252 14.70 -4.05 -32.02
CA THR A 252 15.95 -4.81 -31.98
C THR A 252 16.66 -4.63 -30.63
N TRP A 253 17.58 -5.54 -30.32
CA TRP A 253 18.37 -5.54 -29.09
C TRP A 253 19.79 -6.01 -29.41
N ASP A 254 20.75 -5.54 -28.61
CA ASP A 254 22.13 -6.01 -28.62
C ASP A 254 22.40 -6.94 -27.42
N HIS A 255 23.60 -7.53 -27.38
CA HIS A 255 24.00 -8.41 -26.29
C HIS A 255 24.07 -7.66 -24.96
N ASP A 256 24.62 -6.44 -24.98
CA ASP A 256 24.80 -5.59 -23.81
C ASP A 256 23.48 -5.27 -23.11
N LEU A 257 22.42 -4.93 -23.87
CA LEU A 257 21.09 -4.73 -23.31
C LEU A 257 20.57 -6.01 -22.66
N ILE A 258 20.70 -7.16 -23.32
CA ILE A 258 20.21 -8.43 -22.76
C ILE A 258 20.95 -8.75 -21.44
N HIS A 259 22.25 -8.49 -21.38
CA HIS A 259 23.05 -8.64 -20.17
C HIS A 259 22.58 -7.68 -19.06
N GLU A 260 22.37 -6.40 -19.36
CA GLU A 260 21.83 -5.42 -18.41
C GLU A 260 20.43 -5.83 -17.89
N LEU A 261 19.55 -6.34 -18.77
CA LEU A 261 18.25 -6.87 -18.35
C LEU A 261 18.40 -8.12 -17.48
N ALA A 262 19.46 -8.93 -17.64
CA ALA A 262 19.76 -10.04 -16.76
C ALA A 262 20.19 -9.56 -15.36
N GLU A 263 21.04 -8.53 -15.27
CA GLU A 263 21.41 -7.89 -13.99
C GLU A 263 20.19 -7.30 -13.26
N ASN A 264 19.34 -6.59 -14.01
CA ASN A 264 18.08 -6.05 -13.49
C ASN A 264 17.14 -7.17 -13.02
N SER A 265 17.09 -8.30 -13.73
CA SER A 265 16.35 -9.49 -13.30
C SER A 265 16.90 -10.02 -11.97
N PHE A 266 18.22 -10.14 -11.84
CA PHE A 266 18.86 -10.60 -10.60
C PHE A 266 18.47 -9.74 -9.40
N ASN A 267 18.46 -8.41 -9.52
CA ASN A 267 18.06 -7.54 -8.42
C ASN A 267 16.58 -7.72 -8.00
N ASN A 268 15.71 -8.06 -8.94
CA ASN A 268 14.32 -8.43 -8.64
C ASN A 268 14.25 -9.79 -7.93
N LEU A 269 14.94 -10.79 -8.46
CA LEU A 269 14.99 -12.15 -7.91
C LEU A 269 15.64 -12.20 -6.53
N LYS A 270 16.69 -11.39 -6.29
CA LYS A 270 17.34 -11.21 -4.98
C LYS A 270 16.36 -10.67 -3.94
N ARG A 271 15.47 -9.74 -4.32
CA ARG A 271 14.41 -9.25 -3.42
C ARG A 271 13.42 -10.36 -3.07
N ASP A 272 13.08 -11.22 -4.03
CA ASP A 272 12.19 -12.35 -3.79
C ASP A 272 12.84 -13.45 -2.94
N TRP A 273 14.11 -13.77 -3.20
CA TRP A 273 14.91 -14.66 -2.35
C TRP A 273 15.02 -14.14 -0.92
N LYS A 274 15.24 -12.83 -0.72
CA LYS A 274 15.24 -12.22 0.63
C LYS A 274 13.90 -12.38 1.35
N LYS A 275 12.78 -12.30 0.64
CA LYS A 275 11.44 -12.54 1.22
C LYS A 275 11.27 -14.01 1.60
N GLN A 276 11.75 -14.93 0.76
CA GLN A 276 11.66 -16.38 1.02
C GLN A 276 12.47 -16.78 2.26
N ASN A 277 13.67 -16.23 2.42
CA ASN A 277 14.57 -16.58 3.52
C ASN A 277 14.41 -15.74 4.79
N ASN A 278 13.49 -14.77 4.79
CA ASN A 278 13.17 -13.97 5.96
C ASN A 278 11.66 -13.97 6.18
N PRO A 279 11.10 -15.05 6.76
CA PRO A 279 9.65 -15.19 6.97
C PRO A 279 9.09 -14.07 7.84
N GLU A 280 9.83 -13.59 8.84
CA GLU A 280 9.43 -12.48 9.70
C GLU A 280 9.28 -11.17 8.92
N ALA A 281 10.24 -10.85 8.04
CA ALA A 281 10.14 -9.66 7.18
C ALA A 281 9.02 -9.80 6.15
N HIS A 282 8.77 -11.01 5.64
CA HIS A 282 7.65 -11.29 4.75
C HIS A 282 6.31 -11.05 5.47
N GLU A 283 6.14 -11.61 6.66
CA GLU A 283 4.95 -11.44 7.48
C GLU A 283 4.70 -9.97 7.84
N LYS A 284 5.72 -9.25 8.31
CA LYS A 284 5.66 -7.79 8.53
C LYS A 284 5.28 -7.04 7.25
N GLY A 285 5.78 -7.49 6.09
CA GLY A 285 5.42 -6.96 4.78
C GLY A 285 3.95 -7.17 4.44
N GLU A 286 3.41 -8.36 4.69
CA GLU A 286 1.99 -8.67 4.47
C GLU A 286 1.08 -7.91 5.43
N ILE A 287 1.46 -7.77 6.71
CA ILE A 287 0.78 -6.89 7.68
C ILE A 287 0.72 -5.45 7.13
N LYS A 288 1.86 -4.90 6.68
CA LYS A 288 1.92 -3.54 6.12
C LYS A 288 1.07 -3.37 4.86
N LYS A 289 1.07 -4.37 3.96
CA LYS A 289 0.21 -4.38 2.78
C LYS A 289 -1.27 -4.43 3.16
N ARG A 290 -1.65 -5.28 4.12
CA ARG A 290 -3.02 -5.35 4.66
C ARG A 290 -3.45 -3.99 5.23
N ALA A 291 -2.64 -3.40 6.10
CA ALA A 291 -2.89 -2.08 6.69
C ALA A 291 -3.05 -0.99 5.61
N SER A 292 -2.20 -1.02 4.58
CA SER A 292 -2.26 -0.06 3.45
C SER A 292 -3.52 -0.23 2.61
N ARG A 293 -3.95 -1.47 2.33
CA ARG A 293 -5.23 -1.76 1.65
C ARG A 293 -6.43 -1.26 2.45
N ARG A 294 -6.46 -1.53 3.77
CA ARG A 294 -7.53 -1.06 4.67
C ARG A 294 -7.58 0.47 4.69
N LEU A 295 -6.44 1.15 4.85
CA LEU A 295 -6.36 2.62 4.81
C LEU A 295 -6.89 3.19 3.49
N TYR A 296 -6.48 2.63 2.36
CA TYR A 296 -6.96 3.07 1.05
C TYR A 296 -8.49 2.93 0.93
N ARG A 297 -9.04 1.77 1.32
CA ARG A 297 -10.49 1.53 1.32
C ARG A 297 -11.24 2.54 2.19
N ARG A 298 -10.75 2.83 3.40
CA ARG A 298 -11.35 3.86 4.28
C ARG A 298 -11.38 5.23 3.62
N LYS A 299 -10.27 5.67 3.01
CA LYS A 299 -10.18 6.95 2.30
C LYS A 299 -11.13 7.01 1.10
N THR A 300 -11.17 5.94 0.30
CA THR A 300 -12.10 5.84 -0.83
C THR A 300 -13.54 5.89 -0.35
N LYS A 301 -13.91 5.12 0.68
CA LYS A 301 -15.25 5.12 1.26
C LYS A 301 -15.65 6.49 1.79
N LEU A 302 -14.77 7.16 2.53
CA LEU A 302 -14.96 8.54 2.99
C LEU A 302 -15.24 9.49 1.81
N SER A 303 -14.43 9.41 0.75
CA SER A 303 -14.61 10.25 -0.43
C SER A 303 -15.93 9.97 -1.16
N GLN A 304 -16.43 8.73 -1.11
CA GLN A 304 -17.71 8.34 -1.69
C GLN A 304 -18.88 8.90 -0.90
N ILE A 305 -18.91 8.66 0.42
CA ILE A 305 -20.01 9.13 1.28
C ILE A 305 -20.11 10.65 1.32
N LYS A 306 -18.98 11.37 1.25
CA LYS A 306 -18.96 12.84 1.21
C LYS A 306 -19.76 13.42 0.04
N LYS A 307 -19.93 12.68 -1.06
CA LYS A 307 -20.68 13.14 -2.24
C LYS A 307 -22.19 13.19 -2.03
N VAL A 308 -22.72 12.45 -1.05
CA VAL A 308 -24.17 12.34 -0.81
C VAL A 308 -24.61 12.94 0.53
N VAL A 309 -23.69 13.55 1.29
CA VAL A 309 -24.00 14.18 2.58
C VAL A 309 -25.05 15.28 2.42
N GLU A 310 -24.90 16.15 1.42
CA GLU A 310 -25.82 17.27 1.20
C GLU A 310 -27.24 16.78 0.89
N GLU A 311 -27.37 15.79 0.02
CA GLU A 311 -28.65 15.17 -0.34
C GLU A 311 -29.31 14.46 0.86
N PHE A 312 -28.51 13.69 1.62
CA PHE A 312 -28.99 13.05 2.84
C PHE A 312 -29.51 14.10 3.84
N CYS A 313 -28.75 15.16 4.06
CA CYS A 313 -29.12 16.22 4.99
C CYS A 313 -30.38 16.97 4.53
N ALA A 314 -30.49 17.30 3.23
CA ALA A 314 -31.67 17.94 2.66
C ALA A 314 -32.93 17.07 2.82
N THR A 315 -32.81 15.76 2.62
CA THR A 315 -33.92 14.80 2.74
C THR A 315 -34.43 14.67 4.18
N HIS A 316 -33.55 14.84 5.16
CA HIS A 316 -33.85 14.58 6.57
C HIS A 316 -33.89 15.83 7.45
N GLY A 317 -33.68 17.03 6.90
CA GLY A 317 -33.68 18.29 7.64
C GLY A 317 -32.48 18.45 8.59
N LEU A 318 -31.33 17.86 8.24
CA LEU A 318 -30.11 17.94 9.03
C LEU A 318 -29.17 19.03 8.50
N ASN A 319 -28.23 19.49 9.33
CA ASN A 319 -27.19 20.42 8.90
C ASN A 319 -26.00 19.67 8.26
N PRO A 320 -25.70 19.85 6.96
CA PRO A 320 -24.60 19.16 6.29
C PRO A 320 -23.23 19.49 6.88
N THR A 321 -23.01 20.72 7.35
CA THR A 321 -21.74 21.14 7.98
C THR A 321 -21.42 20.31 9.22
N VAL A 322 -22.45 20.01 10.01
CA VAL A 322 -22.33 19.16 11.20
C VAL A 322 -21.97 17.74 10.82
N ILE A 323 -22.65 17.16 9.82
CA ILE A 323 -22.37 15.81 9.34
C ILE A 323 -20.96 15.73 8.76
N PHE A 324 -20.55 16.69 7.92
CA PHE A 324 -19.18 16.75 7.37
C PHE A 324 -18.11 16.78 8.46
N ALA A 325 -18.35 17.51 9.55
CA ALA A 325 -17.42 17.57 10.68
C ALA A 325 -17.22 16.20 11.35
N MET A 326 -18.20 15.29 11.28
CA MET A 326 -18.11 13.94 11.84
C MET A 326 -17.41 12.93 10.91
N LEU A 327 -17.06 13.31 9.67
CA LEU A 327 -16.54 12.37 8.67
C LEU A 327 -15.01 12.37 8.57
N PHE A 328 -14.38 11.39 9.22
CA PHE A 328 -12.94 11.12 9.13
C PHE A 328 -12.65 9.72 8.58
N ASP A 329 -11.53 9.54 7.88
CA ASP A 329 -11.16 8.23 7.31
C ASP A 329 -10.75 7.25 8.41
N GLU A 330 -10.18 7.72 9.50
CA GLU A 330 -9.84 6.88 10.65
C GLU A 330 -11.06 6.33 11.38
N HIS A 331 -12.23 6.96 11.22
CA HIS A 331 -13.51 6.55 11.84
C HIS A 331 -14.27 5.53 11.00
N MET A 332 -13.92 5.38 9.73
CA MET A 332 -14.52 4.38 8.83
C MET A 332 -14.20 2.96 9.30
N SER A 333 -15.14 2.03 9.08
CA SER A 333 -14.89 0.60 9.28
C SER A 333 -13.75 0.12 8.38
N ASP A 334 -12.95 -0.83 8.88
CA ASP A 334 -12.05 -1.58 8.02
C ASP A 334 -12.84 -2.53 7.14
N GLU A 335 -12.36 -2.73 5.93
CA GLU A 335 -12.98 -3.61 4.94
C GLU A 335 -11.95 -4.67 4.52
N ALA A 336 -12.26 -5.95 4.73
CA ALA A 336 -11.40 -7.10 4.43
C ALA A 336 -11.97 -7.95 3.29
N SER A 337 -11.11 -8.45 2.40
CA SER A 337 -11.54 -9.18 1.19
C SER A 337 -11.18 -10.67 1.23
N GLY A 338 -10.90 -11.19 2.41
CA GLY A 338 -10.48 -12.57 2.65
C GLY A 338 -10.29 -12.84 4.15
N PRO A 339 -9.86 -14.06 4.52
CA PRO A 339 -9.51 -14.43 5.88
C PRO A 339 -8.22 -13.69 6.29
N ASP A 340 -8.35 -12.39 6.51
CA ASP A 340 -7.26 -11.51 6.92
C ASP A 340 -7.10 -11.53 8.46
N SER A 341 -7.50 -12.61 9.17
CA SER A 341 -7.41 -12.66 10.64
C SER A 341 -5.97 -12.36 11.06
N ASP A 342 -5.84 -11.49 12.05
CA ASP A 342 -4.54 -11.21 12.66
C ASP A 342 -4.14 -12.33 13.63
N ASP A 343 -5.08 -13.25 13.90
CA ASP A 343 -4.86 -14.50 14.61
C ASP A 343 -4.36 -15.56 13.63
N ASP A 344 -3.33 -16.31 14.03
CA ASP A 344 -2.66 -17.43 13.30
C ASP A 344 -3.61 -18.56 12.86
N THR A 345 -4.91 -18.42 13.10
CA THR A 345 -5.94 -19.25 12.50
C THR A 345 -6.02 -18.94 11.01
N TYR A 346 -5.22 -19.65 10.21
CA TYR A 346 -5.34 -19.68 8.76
C TYR A 346 -6.69 -20.28 8.35
N GLU A 347 -7.75 -19.50 8.48
CA GLU A 347 -9.06 -19.88 7.96
C GLU A 347 -8.91 -20.06 6.44
N ASN A 348 -9.31 -21.23 5.96
CA ASN A 348 -9.28 -21.53 4.54
C ASN A 348 -10.21 -20.54 3.81
N GLU A 349 -9.73 -19.88 2.75
CA GLU A 349 -10.49 -18.92 1.94
C GLU A 349 -11.87 -19.47 1.50
N ALA A 350 -11.94 -20.77 1.18
CA ALA A 350 -13.20 -21.42 0.82
C ALA A 350 -14.20 -21.49 1.99
N ALA A 351 -13.73 -21.71 3.21
CA ALA A 351 -14.55 -21.71 4.42
C ALA A 351 -15.04 -20.29 4.74
N TRP A 352 -14.13 -19.32 4.70
CA TRP A 352 -14.44 -17.90 4.89
C TRP A 352 -15.50 -17.42 3.89
N LYS A 353 -15.31 -17.67 2.58
CA LYS A 353 -16.29 -17.30 1.54
C LYS A 353 -17.66 -17.96 1.79
N ARG A 354 -17.68 -19.21 2.23
CA ARG A 354 -18.94 -19.90 2.56
C ARG A 354 -19.66 -19.25 3.74
N GLY A 355 -18.91 -18.84 4.77
CA GLY A 355 -19.42 -18.04 5.89
C GLY A 355 -19.99 -16.71 5.42
N MET A 356 -19.25 -15.96 4.60
CA MET A 356 -19.69 -14.68 4.04
C MET A 356 -20.95 -14.82 3.17
N ALA A 357 -21.02 -15.85 2.31
CA ALA A 357 -22.20 -16.13 1.49
C ALA A 357 -23.43 -16.41 2.35
N LYS A 358 -23.28 -17.22 3.41
CA LYS A 358 -24.34 -17.53 4.36
C LYS A 358 -24.84 -16.28 5.08
N LEU A 359 -23.94 -15.43 5.58
CA LEU A 359 -24.28 -14.17 6.25
C LEU A 359 -24.95 -13.17 5.29
N SER A 360 -24.61 -13.24 4.00
CA SER A 360 -25.25 -12.44 2.94
C SER A 360 -26.63 -12.98 2.51
N GLY A 361 -27.12 -14.05 3.16
CA GLY A 361 -28.39 -14.70 2.81
C GLY A 361 -28.35 -15.53 1.53
N VAL A 362 -27.17 -15.78 0.96
CA VAL A 362 -27.01 -16.60 -0.24
C VAL A 362 -26.90 -18.07 0.17
N LYS A 363 -27.94 -18.86 -0.14
CA LYS A 363 -28.05 -20.29 0.19
C LYS A 363 -27.66 -21.16 -1.01
N ASP A 364 -27.21 -22.38 -0.74
CA ASP A 364 -27.01 -23.46 -1.72
C ASP A 364 -26.13 -23.12 -2.94
N VAL A 365 -25.09 -22.32 -2.73
CA VAL A 365 -24.15 -21.93 -3.79
C VAL A 365 -23.17 -23.06 -4.08
N THR A 366 -23.07 -23.46 -5.35
CA THR A 366 -22.03 -24.41 -5.79
C THR A 366 -20.62 -23.86 -5.53
N GLN A 367 -19.65 -24.73 -5.23
CA GLN A 367 -18.27 -24.30 -4.95
C GLN A 367 -17.67 -23.45 -6.09
N ASN A 368 -18.02 -23.76 -7.34
CA ASN A 368 -17.57 -23.00 -8.53
C ASN A 368 -18.20 -21.59 -8.61
N ALA A 369 -19.48 -21.45 -8.23
CA ALA A 369 -20.11 -20.14 -8.15
C ALA A 369 -19.54 -19.33 -6.98
N LEU A 370 -19.36 -19.96 -5.83
CA LEU A 370 -18.79 -19.34 -4.63
C LEU A 370 -17.37 -18.80 -4.88
N ALA A 371 -16.55 -19.54 -5.63
CA ALA A 371 -15.20 -19.11 -6.00
C ALA A 371 -15.17 -17.80 -6.81
N LYS A 372 -16.21 -17.56 -7.63
CA LYS A 372 -16.37 -16.35 -8.47
C LYS A 372 -16.94 -15.16 -7.70
N MET A 373 -17.65 -15.40 -6.60
CA MET A 373 -18.20 -14.33 -5.77
C MET A 373 -17.08 -13.58 -5.04
N LYS A 374 -17.26 -12.27 -4.88
CA LYS A 374 -16.34 -11.41 -4.14
C LYS A 374 -17.08 -10.82 -2.95
N PHE A 375 -16.54 -11.05 -1.76
CA PHE A 375 -17.07 -10.51 -0.52
C PHE A 375 -16.14 -9.45 0.04
N LEU A 376 -16.73 -8.51 0.76
CA LEU A 376 -16.00 -7.51 1.53
C LEU A 376 -16.59 -7.48 2.94
N GLU A 377 -15.92 -8.15 3.87
CA GLU A 377 -16.25 -8.13 5.28
C GLU A 377 -16.06 -6.71 5.83
N VAL A 378 -17.10 -6.17 6.46
CA VAL A 378 -17.08 -4.88 7.15
C VAL A 378 -16.77 -5.13 8.62
N ILE A 379 -15.56 -4.75 9.04
CA ILE A 379 -15.08 -4.95 10.41
C ILE A 379 -15.47 -3.76 11.27
N THR A 380 -16.30 -4.00 12.28
CA THR A 380 -16.80 -2.96 13.18
C THR A 380 -15.73 -2.57 14.20
N PRO A 381 -15.36 -1.28 14.34
CA PRO A 381 -14.47 -0.83 15.42
C PRO A 381 -15.16 -0.93 16.78
N ASP A 382 -14.46 -1.39 17.81
CA ASP A 382 -15.07 -1.58 19.15
C ASP A 382 -15.48 -0.28 19.82
N TRP A 383 -14.75 0.80 19.54
CA TRP A 383 -14.98 2.10 20.13
C TRP A 383 -16.19 2.83 19.58
N ARG A 384 -16.69 2.41 18.41
CA ARG A 384 -17.68 3.18 17.66
C ARG A 384 -19.09 2.87 18.14
N ALA A 385 -19.85 3.90 18.45
CA ALA A 385 -21.27 3.77 18.77
C ALA A 385 -22.09 3.31 17.55
N ASP A 386 -23.28 2.77 17.83
CA ASP A 386 -24.19 2.29 16.78
C ASP A 386 -24.70 3.46 15.93
N GLU A 387 -24.97 4.62 16.53
CA GLU A 387 -25.46 5.82 15.84
C GLU A 387 -24.52 6.28 14.71
N LEU A 388 -23.20 6.28 14.97
CA LEU A 388 -22.21 6.63 13.94
C LEU A 388 -22.04 5.51 12.90
N SER A 389 -22.18 4.24 13.31
CA SER A 389 -22.18 3.11 12.38
C SER A 389 -23.36 3.19 11.41
N ASP A 390 -24.56 3.48 11.92
CA ASP A 390 -25.79 3.61 11.16
C ASP A 390 -25.74 4.81 10.20
N LEU A 391 -25.17 5.94 10.65
CA LEU A 391 -24.92 7.08 9.77
C LEU A 391 -24.01 6.70 8.58
N PHE A 392 -22.90 6.01 8.83
CA PHE A 392 -22.01 5.58 7.74
C PHE A 392 -22.68 4.55 6.83
N HIS A 393 -23.51 3.67 7.35
CA HIS A 393 -24.28 2.72 6.56
C HIS A 393 -25.31 3.42 5.68
N ALA A 394 -26.11 4.33 6.25
CA ALA A 394 -27.12 5.10 5.51
C ALA A 394 -26.51 5.94 4.39
N LEU A 395 -25.41 6.67 4.66
CA LEU A 395 -24.71 7.46 3.65
C LEU A 395 -24.09 6.58 2.56
N HIS A 396 -23.49 5.44 2.92
CA HIS A 396 -22.90 4.54 1.94
C HIS A 396 -23.97 3.88 1.05
N GLN A 397 -25.10 3.48 1.62
CA GLN A 397 -26.22 2.95 0.85
C GLN A 397 -26.79 3.99 -0.10
N LEU A 398 -27.02 5.23 0.36
CA LEU A 398 -27.47 6.33 -0.50
C LEU A 398 -26.49 6.56 -1.66
N TYR A 399 -25.19 6.60 -1.36
CA TYR A 399 -24.15 6.69 -2.40
C TYR A 399 -24.27 5.56 -3.43
N THR A 400 -24.43 4.30 -2.99
CA THR A 400 -24.54 3.18 -3.92
C THR A 400 -25.84 3.19 -4.72
N SER A 401 -26.94 3.66 -4.15
CA SER A 401 -28.22 3.81 -4.84
C SER A 401 -28.20 4.90 -5.91
N ASN A 402 -27.34 5.90 -5.75
CA ASN A 402 -27.17 7.00 -6.71
C ASN A 402 -26.16 6.69 -7.81
N LEU A 403 -25.57 5.48 -7.83
CA LEU A 403 -24.66 5.07 -8.90
C LEU A 403 -25.43 4.67 -10.15
N GLU A 404 -24.93 5.14 -11.29
CA GLU A 404 -25.37 4.65 -12.59
C GLU A 404 -25.14 3.13 -12.70
N PRO A 405 -26.00 2.36 -13.40
CA PRO A 405 -25.85 0.92 -13.51
C PRO A 405 -24.46 0.46 -13.99
N GLN A 406 -23.82 1.24 -14.88
CA GLN A 406 -22.46 0.96 -15.35
C GLN A 406 -21.41 1.13 -14.26
N GLU A 407 -21.59 2.08 -13.34
CA GLU A 407 -20.71 2.29 -12.20
C GLU A 407 -20.99 1.29 -11.08
N ALA A 408 -22.28 1.02 -10.81
CA ALA A 408 -22.72 -0.01 -9.87
C ALA A 408 -22.11 -1.38 -10.22
N ASN A 409 -22.06 -1.74 -11.51
CA ASN A 409 -21.44 -2.98 -11.98
C ASN A 409 -19.92 -3.07 -11.69
N LYS A 410 -19.23 -1.94 -11.46
CA LYS A 410 -17.81 -1.94 -11.04
C LYS A 410 -17.66 -2.36 -9.58
N PHE A 411 -18.71 -2.22 -8.76
CA PHE A 411 -18.75 -2.69 -7.38
C PHE A 411 -19.13 -4.18 -7.32
N ILE A 412 -18.16 -5.02 -7.69
CA ILE A 412 -18.33 -6.49 -7.75
C ILE A 412 -18.46 -7.11 -6.33
N TYR A 413 -18.27 -6.34 -5.27
CA TYR A 413 -18.20 -6.86 -3.90
C TYR A 413 -19.55 -6.81 -3.19
N THR A 414 -20.00 -7.96 -2.68
CA THR A 414 -21.05 -8.02 -1.66
C THR A 414 -20.44 -7.65 -0.31
N ARG A 415 -20.89 -6.54 0.28
CA ARG A 415 -20.46 -6.15 1.63
C ARG A 415 -21.21 -6.99 2.66
N VAL A 416 -20.46 -7.56 3.61
CA VAL A 416 -21.00 -8.44 4.64
C VAL A 416 -20.76 -7.80 5.99
N HIS A 417 -21.84 -7.57 6.71
CA HIS A 417 -21.84 -7.01 8.06
C HIS A 417 -22.04 -8.13 9.08
N ASP A 418 -21.89 -7.82 10.37
CA ASP A 418 -22.22 -8.71 11.50
C ASP A 418 -21.51 -10.06 11.48
N THR A 419 -20.27 -10.09 10.97
CA THR A 419 -19.42 -11.29 10.98
C THR A 419 -18.91 -11.65 12.38
N GLY A 420 -19.18 -10.81 13.39
CA GLY A 420 -18.63 -10.90 14.73
C GLY A 420 -17.21 -10.37 14.85
N ARG A 421 -16.52 -10.12 13.73
CA ARG A 421 -15.16 -9.58 13.73
C ARG A 421 -15.16 -8.11 14.16
N ARG A 422 -14.22 -7.78 15.05
CA ARG A 422 -14.03 -6.44 15.60
C ARG A 422 -12.64 -5.90 15.31
N CYS A 423 -12.50 -4.57 15.33
CA CYS A 423 -11.23 -3.88 15.17
C CYS A 423 -10.92 -3.08 16.45
N HIS A 424 -9.82 -3.45 17.11
CA HIS A 424 -9.33 -2.80 18.33
C HIS A 424 -8.55 -1.50 18.07
N ARG A 425 -8.40 -1.08 16.80
CA ARG A 425 -7.65 0.12 16.45
C ARG A 425 -8.36 1.38 16.96
N ILE A 426 -7.69 2.10 17.84
CA ILE A 426 -8.10 3.42 18.30
C ILE A 426 -7.66 4.48 17.26
N PRO A 427 -8.56 5.34 16.74
CA PRO A 427 -8.20 6.42 15.82
C PRO A 427 -7.34 7.46 16.53
N ALA A 428 -6.49 8.17 15.77
CA ALA A 428 -5.66 9.22 16.32
C ALA A 428 -6.49 10.47 16.66
N HIS A 429 -7.57 10.70 15.92
CA HIS A 429 -8.52 11.78 16.18
C HIS A 429 -9.73 11.25 16.93
N ALA A 430 -10.01 11.80 18.11
CA ALA A 430 -11.19 11.47 18.88
C ALA A 430 -12.47 11.81 18.06
N PRO A 431 -13.41 10.87 17.93
CA PRO A 431 -14.74 11.18 17.40
C PRO A 431 -15.52 12.07 18.37
N TYR A 432 -16.60 12.70 17.89
CA TYR A 432 -17.58 13.35 18.77
C TYR A 432 -18.29 12.33 19.67
N ASP A 433 -18.84 12.79 20.80
CA ASP A 433 -19.36 11.92 21.85
C ASP A 433 -20.47 10.97 21.37
N VAL A 434 -21.36 11.43 20.47
CA VAL A 434 -22.38 10.60 19.80
C VAL A 434 -21.80 9.41 19.02
N GLY A 435 -20.53 9.49 18.62
CA GLY A 435 -19.84 8.44 17.90
C GLY A 435 -19.08 7.45 18.78
N ILE A 436 -19.06 7.65 20.10
CA ILE A 436 -18.29 6.85 21.05
C ILE A 436 -19.20 5.87 21.80
N SER A 437 -18.85 4.59 21.77
CA SER A 437 -19.46 3.60 22.67
C SER A 437 -19.03 3.91 24.10
N SER A 438 -19.97 4.39 24.92
CA SER A 438 -19.74 4.73 26.33
C SER A 438 -19.17 3.54 27.11
N SER A 439 -19.77 2.36 26.92
CA SER A 439 -19.33 1.12 27.56
C SER A 439 -17.90 0.71 27.20
N TRP A 440 -17.48 0.97 25.96
CA TRP A 440 -16.11 0.72 25.53
C TRP A 440 -15.14 1.76 26.11
N LEU A 441 -15.53 3.03 26.12
CA LEU A 441 -14.69 4.12 26.62
C LEU A 441 -14.37 3.94 28.10
N ASP A 442 -15.38 3.58 28.92
CA ASP A 442 -15.20 3.34 30.35
C ASP A 442 -14.24 2.18 30.62
N LYS A 443 -14.41 1.06 29.90
CA LYS A 443 -13.51 -0.10 29.99
C LYS A 443 -12.09 0.24 29.54
N SER A 444 -11.96 0.99 28.44
CA SER A 444 -10.66 1.29 27.85
C SER A 444 -9.88 2.33 28.66
N ARG A 445 -10.56 3.27 29.32
CA ARG A 445 -9.93 4.21 30.26
C ARG A 445 -9.42 3.55 31.53
N ALA A 446 -10.01 2.42 31.93
CA ALA A 446 -9.50 1.64 33.06
C ALA A 446 -8.15 0.96 32.77
N ASP A 447 -7.80 0.79 31.49
CA ASP A 447 -6.50 0.28 31.06
C ASP A 447 -5.43 1.40 31.05
N PRO A 448 -4.38 1.30 31.88
CA PRO A 448 -3.31 2.29 31.94
C PRO A 448 -2.61 2.54 30.60
N SER A 449 -2.57 1.55 29.71
CA SER A 449 -1.93 1.66 28.40
C SER A 449 -2.66 2.63 27.45
N ASN A 450 -3.96 2.84 27.66
CA ASN A 450 -4.79 3.69 26.81
C ASN A 450 -4.94 5.12 27.33
N VAL A 451 -4.54 5.41 28.57
CA VAL A 451 -4.78 6.72 29.21
C VAL A 451 -4.22 7.89 28.39
N ALA A 452 -3.01 7.73 27.84
CA ALA A 452 -2.39 8.78 27.03
C ALA A 452 -3.13 8.99 25.69
N ILE A 453 -3.63 7.91 25.08
CA ILE A 453 -4.31 7.94 23.78
C ILE A 453 -5.74 8.48 23.93
N LEU A 454 -6.42 8.16 25.03
CA LEU A 454 -7.83 8.50 25.27
C LEU A 454 -8.02 9.80 26.08
N HIS A 455 -6.97 10.61 26.24
CA HIS A 455 -6.99 11.77 27.13
C HIS A 455 -7.99 12.86 26.69
N ASP A 456 -8.35 12.94 25.41
CA ASP A 456 -9.28 13.93 24.85
C ASP A 456 -10.64 13.34 24.44
N TRP A 457 -10.78 12.01 24.47
CA TRP A 457 -12.03 11.33 24.16
C TRP A 457 -13.13 11.70 25.17
N GLY A 458 -14.35 11.97 24.72
CA GLY A 458 -15.46 12.36 25.59
C GLY A 458 -15.39 13.79 26.13
N LYS A 459 -14.50 14.64 25.61
CA LYS A 459 -14.38 16.06 26.02
C LYS A 459 -14.97 17.05 25.03
N TYR A 460 -15.16 16.63 23.77
CA TYR A 460 -15.59 17.53 22.69
C TYR A 460 -17.11 17.76 22.70
N GLY A 461 -17.89 16.91 23.37
CA GLY A 461 -19.33 16.97 23.30
C GLY A 461 -19.85 16.52 21.93
N ASN A 462 -21.13 16.79 21.68
CA ASN A 462 -21.72 16.67 20.34
C ASN A 462 -21.54 17.99 19.58
N PRO A 463 -21.39 17.94 18.24
CA PRO A 463 -21.31 19.16 17.45
C PRO A 463 -22.53 20.07 17.70
N ASN A 464 -22.30 21.37 17.78
CA ASN A 464 -23.38 22.34 17.95
C ASN A 464 -24.41 22.21 16.82
N GLY A 465 -25.68 22.05 17.20
CA GLY A 465 -26.78 21.87 16.26
C GLY A 465 -27.01 20.42 15.80
N LEU A 466 -26.27 19.44 16.35
CA LEU A 466 -26.62 18.03 16.17
C LEU A 466 -27.75 17.63 17.13
N ASP A 467 -28.93 17.37 16.60
CA ASP A 467 -29.97 16.63 17.32
C ASP A 467 -29.75 15.12 17.11
N VAL A 468 -29.31 14.43 18.15
CA VAL A 468 -29.01 12.99 18.12
C VAL A 468 -30.28 12.16 17.85
N ALA A 469 -31.43 12.58 18.38
CA ALA A 469 -32.70 11.88 18.14
C ALA A 469 -33.13 12.06 16.68
N ALA A 470 -32.98 13.26 16.13
CA ALA A 470 -33.24 13.52 14.72
C ALA A 470 -32.27 12.75 13.81
N LEU A 471 -30.98 12.69 14.16
CA LEU A 471 -29.98 11.90 13.44
C LEU A 471 -30.39 10.42 13.41
N LYS A 472 -30.69 9.84 14.58
CA LYS A 472 -31.10 8.44 14.67
C LYS A 472 -32.36 8.16 13.85
N ALA A 473 -33.39 9.01 13.97
CA ALA A 473 -34.60 8.87 13.17
C ALA A 473 -34.34 9.02 11.65
N ALA A 474 -33.36 9.84 11.26
CA ALA A 474 -32.95 9.97 9.86
C ALA A 474 -32.26 8.69 9.35
N THR A 475 -31.30 8.15 10.11
CA THR A 475 -30.57 6.93 9.73
C THR A 475 -31.51 5.73 9.68
N ASP A 476 -32.38 5.55 10.68
CA ASP A 476 -33.36 4.47 10.72
C ASP A 476 -34.25 4.49 9.46
N ARG A 477 -34.83 5.67 9.12
CA ARG A 477 -35.65 5.83 7.92
C ARG A 477 -34.90 5.57 6.62
N ALA A 478 -33.63 5.94 6.54
CA ALA A 478 -32.81 5.69 5.36
C ALA A 478 -32.53 4.19 5.19
N LEU A 479 -32.23 3.47 6.27
CA LEU A 479 -31.98 2.04 6.26
C LEU A 479 -33.26 1.22 5.97
N GLU A 480 -34.43 1.67 6.46
CA GLU A 480 -35.72 1.01 6.16
C GLU A 480 -36.12 1.12 4.68
N ARG A 481 -35.87 2.29 4.07
CA ARG A 481 -36.16 2.50 2.63
C ARG A 481 -35.37 1.55 1.75
N THR A 482 -34.08 1.36 2.04
CA THR A 482 -33.20 0.51 1.23
C THR A 482 -33.50 -0.97 1.42
N ALA A 483 -33.83 -1.40 2.64
CA ALA A 483 -34.30 -2.76 2.90
C ALA A 483 -35.53 -3.10 2.06
N SER A 484 -36.47 -2.16 1.95
CA SER A 484 -37.70 -2.33 1.14
C SER A 484 -37.42 -2.45 -0.36
N THR A 485 -36.41 -1.74 -0.90
CA THR A 485 -36.06 -1.80 -2.33
C THR A 485 -35.44 -3.14 -2.72
N VAL A 486 -34.63 -3.74 -1.85
CA VAL A 486 -33.93 -5.01 -2.14
C VAL A 486 -34.92 -6.18 -2.29
N ASP A 487 -36.02 -6.18 -1.55
CA ASP A 487 -37.02 -7.25 -1.63
C ASP A 487 -37.84 -7.24 -2.92
N VAL A 488 -38.00 -6.06 -3.55
CA VAL A 488 -38.72 -5.93 -4.83
C VAL A 488 -37.88 -6.46 -5.99
N SER A 489 -36.56 -6.31 -5.95
CA SER A 489 -35.66 -6.78 -7.03
C SER A 489 -35.38 -8.28 -7.00
N LYS A 490 -35.73 -8.99 -5.92
CA LYS A 490 -35.51 -10.43 -5.76
C LYS A 490 -36.74 -11.29 -6.08
N LYS A 491 -37.90 -10.67 -6.27
CA LYS A 491 -39.11 -11.31 -6.80
C LYS A 491 -39.14 -11.17 -8.31
#